data_AF-A0A832I2M4-F1
#
_entry.id   AF-A0A832I2M4-F1
#
_cell.length_a   1.000
_cell.length_b   1.000
_cell.length_c   1.000
_cell.angle_alpha   90.00
_cell.angle_beta   90.00
_cell.angle_gamma   90.00
#
_symmetry.space_group_name_H-M   'P 1'
#
loop_
_entity.id
_entity.type
_entity.pdbx_description
1 polymer ?
#
loop_
_entity_poly.entity_id
_entity_poly.type
_entity_poly.pdbx_seq_one_letter_code
_entity_poly.pdbx_strand_id
1 'polypeptide(L)'
;MAAPNDLQASAAERHWLAHVHRPGVPQLTVRAVLAGMAIGALMCLSNLYVFFKTGWSMGVTITAAILAFALFRVLGAVGAAKRPLTALENNALTTVASGAGYMTGGGNMAAFGALLMVTTLRPDPVPMIAWFGVIAALGVFTAIPIKRQLINREGLVFPTGTATAETLRAIHGAAEGGAGAPAGAPGRDEGGAQARALGLGAGFAALLAFLRDAKAAWMPFNLPASIPVPFAIAGRPAADWTLALKTEVVLVGAGALMSFRTAWSLLLGGLLTYAFLAPALVAQGLVTSVSYKAIVGWTVWPGAAILVASGLASFALDWKSVARSFSGMARIFRRRGAGEAEDPIDAVECPGWWFPAGFVALGPIVVLLMVALFQIPLWAGIIAVPLAIVMGFVAARVTGETDVTPTKALGPVTQLIYGVITPGNLSGNIMSANVTGGIGLHAADLLTTLKTGWILGGSPRVQFYAQLFGVLAGAAVVVPAFNILIPDPAVLGSDAWPAPSCLVWAGVSQAFAGGVGALDLYARSGIGAGLALGLALALLERFAPRGVRHLVPSPSGLGIAMVIPGSNAVAMFAGALMAWLLARRRPDVARRFVVPVSSGLIAGESLMGVVVALLVVAGVLSR
;
A
#
# COMPACT_ATOMS: atom_id res chain seq x y z
N MET A 1 0.98 32.67 -27.75
CA MET A 1 -0.06 31.68 -28.13
C MET A 1 0.00 30.53 -27.13
N ALA A 2 -1.09 30.28 -26.38
CA ALA A 2 -1.18 29.10 -25.52
C ALA A 2 -1.15 27.84 -26.39
N ALA A 3 -0.50 26.77 -25.92
CA ALA A 3 -0.48 25.51 -26.67
C ALA A 3 -1.90 24.94 -26.80
N PRO A 4 -2.24 24.18 -27.86
CA PRO A 4 -3.59 23.63 -28.07
C PRO A 4 -4.14 22.85 -26.86
N ASN A 5 -3.26 22.16 -26.13
CA ASN A 5 -3.62 21.44 -24.88
C ASN A 5 -4.00 22.38 -23.72
N ASP A 6 -3.44 23.58 -23.64
CA ASP A 6 -3.74 24.52 -22.55
C ASP A 6 -5.16 25.12 -22.72
N LEU A 7 -5.60 25.29 -23.97
CA LEU A 7 -6.97 25.76 -24.29
C LEU A 7 -8.03 24.69 -23.97
N GLN A 8 -7.77 23.42 -24.30
CA GLN A 8 -8.68 22.31 -23.98
C GLN A 8 -8.76 22.05 -22.46
N ALA A 9 -7.62 22.12 -21.76
CA ALA A 9 -7.60 21.99 -20.31
C ALA A 9 -8.38 23.10 -19.60
N SER A 10 -8.21 24.36 -20.04
CA SER A 10 -8.98 25.49 -19.50
C SER A 10 -10.49 25.37 -19.81
N ALA A 11 -10.87 24.72 -20.92
CA ALA A 11 -12.28 24.42 -21.21
C ALA A 11 -12.84 23.32 -20.29
N ALA A 12 -12.06 22.27 -20.00
CA ALA A 12 -12.46 21.21 -19.07
C ALA A 12 -12.61 21.73 -17.62
N GLU A 13 -11.68 22.57 -17.17
CA GLU A 13 -11.73 23.24 -15.86
C GLU A 13 -12.99 24.11 -15.73
N ARG A 14 -13.31 24.91 -16.75
CA ARG A 14 -14.53 25.73 -16.80
C ARG A 14 -15.81 24.91 -16.85
N HIS A 15 -15.83 23.84 -17.65
CA HIS A 15 -16.98 22.94 -17.72
C HIS A 15 -17.26 22.28 -16.37
N TRP A 16 -16.21 21.77 -15.72
CA TRP A 16 -16.30 21.17 -14.39
C TRP A 16 -16.85 22.15 -13.35
N LEU A 17 -16.34 23.39 -13.34
CA LEU A 17 -16.80 24.42 -12.41
C LEU A 17 -18.29 24.76 -12.60
N ALA A 18 -18.76 24.79 -13.84
CA ALA A 18 -20.15 25.15 -14.16
C ALA A 18 -21.15 23.99 -13.96
N HIS A 19 -20.76 22.73 -14.22
CA HIS A 19 -21.71 21.61 -14.32
C HIS A 19 -21.50 20.49 -13.30
N VAL A 20 -20.30 20.39 -12.71
CA VAL A 20 -19.94 19.26 -11.84
C VAL A 20 -19.69 19.72 -10.41
N HIS A 21 -19.03 20.86 -10.21
CA HIS A 21 -18.78 21.40 -8.88
C HIS A 21 -20.09 21.59 -8.11
N ARG A 22 -20.17 21.06 -6.88
CA ARG A 22 -21.34 21.20 -6.00
C ARG A 22 -21.03 22.11 -4.80
N PRO A 23 -21.07 23.45 -4.96
CA PRO A 23 -20.81 24.36 -3.84
C PRO A 23 -21.93 24.23 -2.78
N GLY A 24 -21.58 24.39 -1.50
CA GLY A 24 -22.56 24.40 -0.40
C GLY A 24 -23.00 23.04 0.14
N VAL A 25 -22.68 21.92 -0.52
CA VAL A 25 -22.90 20.58 0.05
C VAL A 25 -21.87 20.33 1.16
N PRO A 26 -22.28 19.92 2.37
CA PRO A 26 -21.35 19.56 3.44
C PRO A 26 -20.39 18.45 2.98
N GLN A 27 -19.09 18.68 3.16
CA GLN A 27 -18.04 17.74 2.76
C GLN A 27 -17.21 17.31 3.99
N LEU A 28 -16.44 18.21 4.60
CA LEU A 28 -15.67 17.89 5.80
C LEU A 28 -16.44 18.29 7.05
N THR A 29 -17.08 17.33 7.70
CA THR A 29 -17.77 17.53 8.98
C THR A 29 -16.98 16.87 10.11
N VAL A 30 -17.20 17.31 11.36
CA VAL A 30 -16.56 16.69 12.52
C VAL A 30 -16.85 15.18 12.60
N ARG A 31 -18.11 14.78 12.33
CA ARG A 31 -18.49 13.36 12.28
C ARG A 31 -17.75 12.59 11.19
N ALA A 32 -17.52 13.20 10.02
CA ALA A 32 -16.75 12.59 8.94
C ALA A 32 -15.28 12.43 9.33
N VAL A 33 -14.69 13.41 10.00
CA VAL A 33 -13.30 13.32 10.49
C VAL A 33 -13.18 12.23 11.55
N LEU A 34 -14.00 12.23 12.59
CA LEU A 34 -13.91 11.25 13.67
C LEU A 34 -14.15 9.82 13.18
N ALA A 35 -15.21 9.61 12.38
CA ALA A 35 -15.48 8.30 11.80
C ALA A 35 -14.39 7.87 10.81
N GLY A 36 -13.86 8.81 10.02
CA GLY A 36 -12.77 8.56 9.09
C GLY A 36 -11.47 8.19 9.79
N MET A 37 -11.13 8.84 10.90
CA MET A 37 -9.99 8.48 11.74
C MET A 37 -10.18 7.08 12.36
N ALA A 38 -11.37 6.75 12.84
CA ALA A 38 -11.66 5.44 13.43
C ALA A 38 -11.58 4.30 12.39
N ILE A 39 -12.21 4.48 11.22
CA ILE A 39 -12.12 3.53 10.10
C ILE A 39 -10.69 3.46 9.58
N GLY A 40 -10.00 4.61 9.50
CA GLY A 40 -8.61 4.71 9.11
C GLY A 40 -7.66 3.96 10.05
N ALA A 41 -7.85 4.10 11.35
CA ALA A 41 -7.11 3.35 12.37
C ALA A 41 -7.34 1.83 12.22
N LEU A 42 -8.60 1.42 12.01
CA LEU A 42 -8.97 0.03 11.74
C LEU A 42 -8.23 -0.53 10.52
N MET A 43 -8.24 0.22 9.42
CA MET A 43 -7.57 -0.15 8.17
C MET A 43 -6.05 -0.11 8.31
N CYS A 44 -5.50 0.81 9.10
CA CYS A 44 -4.07 0.88 9.41
C CYS A 44 -3.62 -0.39 10.14
N LEU A 45 -4.33 -0.81 11.19
CA LEU A 45 -4.06 -2.05 11.92
C LEU A 45 -4.15 -3.27 11.00
N SER A 46 -5.21 -3.34 10.17
CA SER A 46 -5.38 -4.44 9.23
C SER A 46 -4.26 -4.49 8.20
N ASN A 47 -3.91 -3.34 7.61
CA ASN A 47 -2.85 -3.24 6.63
C ASN A 47 -1.49 -3.55 7.25
N LEU A 48 -1.24 -3.19 8.50
CA LEU A 48 0.02 -3.45 9.18
C LEU A 48 0.26 -4.96 9.33
N TYR A 49 -0.76 -5.68 9.80
CA TYR A 49 -0.73 -7.13 9.93
C TYR A 49 -0.48 -7.82 8.57
N VAL A 50 -1.28 -7.48 7.56
CA VAL A 50 -1.17 -8.03 6.21
C VAL A 50 0.19 -7.68 5.59
N PHE A 51 0.68 -6.47 5.82
CA PHE A 51 1.96 -5.99 5.29
C PHE A 51 3.12 -6.85 5.77
N PHE A 52 3.20 -7.18 7.07
CA PHE A 52 4.27 -8.06 7.56
C PHE A 52 4.11 -9.52 7.11
N LYS A 53 2.91 -9.96 6.72
CA LYS A 53 2.69 -11.30 6.15
C LYS A 53 2.99 -11.39 4.66
N THR A 54 2.73 -10.33 3.90
CA THR A 54 2.72 -10.34 2.41
C THR A 54 3.75 -9.43 1.75
N GLY A 55 4.19 -8.37 2.44
CA GLY A 55 5.06 -7.33 1.91
C GLY A 55 4.36 -6.17 1.21
N TRP A 56 3.03 -6.13 1.12
CA TRP A 56 2.32 -5.02 0.49
C TRP A 56 1.18 -4.50 1.37
N SER A 57 0.77 -3.26 1.09
CA SER A 57 -0.42 -2.66 1.67
C SER A 57 -1.60 -2.83 0.72
N MET A 58 -2.80 -2.99 1.28
CA MET A 58 -4.02 -3.12 0.50
C MET A 58 -4.67 -1.75 0.30
N GLY A 59 -5.38 -1.59 -0.82
CA GLY A 59 -6.10 -0.34 -1.13
C GLY A 59 -7.19 -0.06 -0.10
N VAL A 60 -7.25 1.19 0.38
CA VAL A 60 -8.13 1.59 1.50
C VAL A 60 -9.43 2.25 1.03
N THR A 61 -9.42 2.97 -0.09
CA THR A 61 -10.47 3.93 -0.44
C THR A 61 -11.85 3.30 -0.66
N ILE A 62 -11.96 2.24 -1.47
CA ILE A 62 -13.24 1.57 -1.76
C ILE A 62 -13.82 0.96 -0.49
N THR A 63 -12.99 0.24 0.26
CA THR A 63 -13.38 -0.42 1.51
C THR A 63 -13.83 0.60 2.55
N ALA A 64 -13.10 1.70 2.72
CA ALA A 64 -13.45 2.79 3.62
C ALA A 64 -14.78 3.45 3.21
N ALA A 65 -15.02 3.68 1.92
CA ALA A 65 -16.26 4.26 1.42
C ALA A 65 -17.49 3.38 1.76
N ILE A 66 -17.36 2.06 1.62
CA ILE A 66 -18.42 1.09 1.95
C ILE A 66 -18.64 1.02 3.47
N LEU A 67 -17.55 0.94 4.25
CA LEU A 67 -17.61 0.90 5.72
C LEU A 67 -18.25 2.15 6.30
N ALA A 68 -17.88 3.32 5.78
CA ALA A 68 -18.44 4.60 6.18
C ALA A 68 -19.95 4.66 5.92
N PHE A 69 -20.39 4.25 4.72
CA PHE A 69 -21.80 4.19 4.40
C PHE A 69 -22.57 3.25 5.33
N ALA A 70 -22.02 2.06 5.58
CA ALA A 70 -22.61 1.07 6.49
C ALA A 70 -22.72 1.60 7.93
N LEU A 71 -21.64 2.20 8.44
CA LEU A 71 -21.57 2.77 9.78
C LEU A 71 -22.65 3.85 9.97
N PHE A 72 -22.76 4.79 9.05
CA PHE A 72 -23.76 5.86 9.16
C PHE A 72 -25.20 5.38 8.95
N ARG A 73 -25.43 4.28 8.22
CA ARG A 73 -26.75 3.63 8.19
C ARG A 73 -27.12 3.02 9.54
N VAL A 74 -26.18 2.33 10.19
CA VAL A 74 -26.40 1.75 11.53
C VAL A 74 -26.63 2.86 12.55
N LEU A 75 -25.77 3.89 12.56
CA LEU A 75 -25.92 5.05 13.45
C LEU A 75 -27.25 5.78 13.23
N GLY A 76 -27.73 5.86 11.98
CA GLY A 76 -29.05 6.40 11.67
C GLY A 76 -30.17 5.53 12.22
N ALA A 77 -30.07 4.20 12.08
CA ALA A 77 -31.07 3.25 12.56
C ALA A 77 -31.21 3.25 14.11
N VAL A 78 -30.10 3.46 14.83
CA VAL A 78 -30.10 3.58 16.30
C VAL A 78 -30.33 5.00 16.81
N GLY A 79 -30.64 5.96 15.93
CA GLY A 79 -30.93 7.35 16.28
C GLY A 79 -29.71 8.22 16.66
N ALA A 80 -28.49 7.67 16.61
CA ALA A 80 -27.25 8.39 16.92
C ALA A 80 -26.82 9.38 15.82
N ALA A 81 -27.20 9.14 14.56
CA ALA A 81 -26.94 10.05 13.44
C ALA A 81 -28.25 10.62 12.86
N LYS A 82 -28.51 11.91 13.11
CA LYS A 82 -29.74 12.59 12.67
C LYS A 82 -29.84 12.81 11.15
N ARG A 83 -28.73 12.75 10.42
CA ARG A 83 -28.68 12.97 8.97
C ARG A 83 -27.87 11.87 8.28
N PRO A 84 -28.29 11.37 7.11
CA PRO A 84 -27.47 10.45 6.33
C PRO A 84 -26.16 11.14 5.87
N LEU A 85 -25.18 10.32 5.53
CA LEU A 85 -23.92 10.77 4.95
C LEU A 85 -24.17 11.13 3.48
N THR A 86 -23.68 12.26 2.99
CA THR A 86 -23.73 12.58 1.55
C THR A 86 -22.59 11.89 0.80
N ALA A 87 -22.66 11.81 -0.54
CA ALA A 87 -21.56 11.26 -1.34
C ALA A 87 -20.24 12.04 -1.17
N LEU A 88 -20.31 13.37 -1.08
CA LEU A 88 -19.13 14.22 -0.88
C LEU A 88 -18.59 14.15 0.55
N GLU A 89 -19.47 14.02 1.53
CA GLU A 89 -19.07 13.79 2.92
C GLU A 89 -18.41 12.42 3.11
N ASN A 90 -18.93 11.39 2.43
CA ASN A 90 -18.32 10.07 2.42
C ASN A 90 -16.97 10.08 1.69
N ASN A 91 -16.83 10.84 0.60
CA ASN A 91 -15.53 11.02 -0.05
C ASN A 91 -14.51 11.66 0.90
N ALA A 92 -14.88 12.73 1.61
CA ALA A 92 -13.99 13.38 2.57
C ALA A 92 -13.60 12.44 3.72
N LEU A 93 -14.55 11.68 4.28
CA LEU A 93 -14.29 10.64 5.27
C LEU A 93 -13.33 9.58 4.72
N THR A 94 -13.58 9.12 3.50
CA THR A 94 -12.74 8.14 2.81
C THR A 94 -11.31 8.65 2.67
N THR A 95 -11.11 9.93 2.36
CA THR A 95 -9.78 10.56 2.36
C THR A 95 -9.12 10.52 3.73
N VAL A 96 -9.83 10.88 4.82
CA VAL A 96 -9.28 10.74 6.19
C VAL A 96 -8.87 9.29 6.48
N ALA A 97 -9.73 8.33 6.16
CA ALA A 97 -9.46 6.92 6.38
C ALA A 97 -8.28 6.41 5.53
N SER A 98 -8.18 6.85 4.27
CA SER A 98 -7.09 6.50 3.36
C SER A 98 -5.75 7.00 3.89
N GLY A 99 -5.66 8.28 4.27
CA GLY A 99 -4.43 8.85 4.82
C GLY A 99 -3.92 8.13 6.06
N ALA A 100 -4.82 7.64 6.91
CA ALA A 100 -4.46 6.82 8.06
C ALA A 100 -4.05 5.39 7.66
N GLY A 101 -4.84 4.73 6.81
CA GLY A 101 -4.62 3.34 6.40
C GLY A 101 -3.38 3.13 5.52
N TYR A 102 -3.00 4.13 4.71
CA TYR A 102 -1.78 4.09 3.89
C TYR A 102 -0.50 4.41 4.67
N MET A 103 -0.59 4.79 5.95
CA MET A 103 0.59 5.03 6.78
C MET A 103 1.51 3.80 6.88
N THR A 104 0.98 2.60 6.66
CA THR A 104 1.75 1.35 6.62
C THR A 104 2.62 1.20 5.36
N GLY A 105 2.26 1.90 4.28
CA GLY A 105 2.86 1.78 2.96
C GLY A 105 4.03 2.74 2.73
N GLY A 106 4.42 2.94 1.46
CA GLY A 106 5.40 3.97 1.08
C GLY A 106 6.81 3.68 1.56
N GLY A 107 7.06 2.43 1.94
CA GLY A 107 8.30 2.06 2.61
C GLY A 107 8.32 2.42 4.09
N ASN A 108 7.26 2.94 4.73
CA ASN A 108 7.24 3.24 6.16
C ASN A 108 7.52 1.99 7.00
N MET A 109 6.66 0.98 6.91
CA MET A 109 6.84 -0.24 7.69
C MET A 109 7.95 -1.14 7.13
N ALA A 110 8.22 -1.05 5.82
CA ALA A 110 9.34 -1.76 5.20
C ALA A 110 10.68 -1.24 5.72
N ALA A 111 10.89 0.08 5.69
CA ALA A 111 12.09 0.74 6.16
C ALA A 111 12.24 0.61 7.67
N PHE A 112 11.16 0.78 8.43
CA PHE A 112 11.23 0.67 9.87
C PHE A 112 11.57 -0.77 10.30
N GLY A 113 10.91 -1.78 9.73
CA GLY A 113 11.27 -3.17 9.96
C GLY A 113 12.69 -3.50 9.50
N ALA A 114 13.11 -3.02 8.32
CA ALA A 114 14.47 -3.20 7.81
C ALA A 114 15.53 -2.56 8.72
N LEU A 115 15.27 -1.36 9.25
CA LEU A 115 16.13 -0.67 10.19
C LEU A 115 16.38 -1.54 11.43
N LEU A 116 15.33 -2.13 12.00
CA LEU A 116 15.46 -3.01 13.17
C LEU A 116 16.14 -4.35 12.85
N MET A 117 16.08 -4.81 11.58
CA MET A 117 16.76 -6.04 11.15
C MET A 117 18.28 -5.87 11.03
N VAL A 118 18.74 -4.68 10.59
CA VAL A 118 20.15 -4.45 10.23
C VAL A 118 20.89 -3.52 11.17
N THR A 119 20.21 -2.93 12.14
CA THR A 119 20.80 -2.04 13.15
C THR A 119 20.29 -2.36 14.54
N THR A 120 21.01 -1.91 15.56
CA THR A 120 20.57 -1.97 16.97
C THR A 120 19.67 -0.79 17.36
N LEU A 121 19.41 0.13 16.42
CA LEU A 121 18.66 1.35 16.67
C LEU A 121 17.16 1.05 16.72
N ARG A 122 16.53 1.27 17.87
CA ARG A 122 15.07 1.32 18.01
C ARG A 122 14.65 2.71 18.47
N PRO A 123 14.27 3.61 17.55
CA PRO A 123 13.84 4.96 17.91
C PRO A 123 12.60 4.94 18.82
N ASP A 124 12.53 5.93 19.72
CA ASP A 124 11.39 6.09 20.61
C ASP A 124 10.07 6.29 19.84
N PRO A 125 8.92 5.84 20.40
CA PRO A 125 7.63 5.93 19.71
C PRO A 125 7.23 7.36 19.33
N VAL A 126 7.45 8.34 20.22
CA VAL A 126 6.97 9.72 19.99
C VAL A 126 7.70 10.40 18.81
N PRO A 127 9.05 10.39 18.74
CA PRO A 127 9.76 10.85 17.54
C PRO A 127 9.39 10.08 16.26
N MET A 128 9.07 8.77 16.35
CA MET A 128 8.60 8.00 15.19
C MET A 128 7.21 8.40 14.71
N ILE A 129 6.30 8.75 15.62
CA ILE A 129 4.99 9.31 15.26
C ILE A 129 5.19 10.63 14.52
N ALA A 130 6.07 11.51 15.02
CA ALA A 130 6.42 12.75 14.35
C ALA A 130 7.06 12.49 12.97
N TRP A 131 8.00 11.55 12.88
CA TRP A 131 8.66 11.16 11.63
C TRP A 131 7.66 10.77 10.54
N PHE A 132 6.78 9.80 10.81
CA PHE A 132 5.80 9.35 9.82
C PHE A 132 4.76 10.43 9.53
N GLY A 133 4.29 11.16 10.55
CA GLY A 133 3.32 12.24 10.37
C GLY A 133 3.84 13.36 9.47
N VAL A 134 5.09 13.80 9.67
CA VAL A 134 5.67 14.91 8.90
C VAL A 134 6.00 14.48 7.46
N ILE A 135 6.55 13.28 7.24
CA ILE A 135 6.81 12.76 5.89
C ILE A 135 5.51 12.62 5.10
N ALA A 136 4.48 12.05 5.72
CA ALA A 136 3.19 11.90 5.09
C ALA A 136 2.52 13.25 4.80
N ALA A 137 2.61 14.21 5.72
CA ALA A 137 2.12 15.57 5.51
C ALA A 137 2.85 16.29 4.36
N LEU A 138 4.18 16.14 4.23
CA LEU A 138 4.92 16.65 3.07
C LEU A 138 4.42 16.02 1.75
N GLY A 139 4.01 14.74 1.76
CA GLY A 139 3.31 14.12 0.64
C GLY A 139 2.00 14.83 0.28
N VAL A 140 1.19 15.19 1.27
CA VAL A 140 -0.05 15.96 1.08
C VAL A 140 0.23 17.31 0.42
N PHE A 141 1.26 18.05 0.88
CA PHE A 141 1.66 19.32 0.26
C PHE A 141 2.19 19.12 -1.17
N THR A 142 2.95 18.06 -1.41
CA THR A 142 3.48 17.71 -2.75
C THR A 142 2.37 17.46 -3.77
N ALA A 143 1.23 16.94 -3.34
CA ALA A 143 0.09 16.69 -4.22
C ALA A 143 -0.53 17.96 -4.82
N ILE A 144 -0.42 19.12 -4.16
CA ILE A 144 -1.07 20.38 -4.56
C ILE A 144 -0.71 20.76 -6.01
N PRO A 145 0.57 20.98 -6.37
CA PRO A 145 0.92 21.34 -7.73
C PRO A 145 0.73 20.19 -8.73
N ILE A 146 0.84 18.94 -8.27
CA ILE A 146 0.68 17.75 -9.10
C ILE A 146 -0.77 17.59 -9.56
N LYS A 147 -1.74 17.86 -8.69
CA LYS A 147 -3.17 17.66 -8.96
C LYS A 147 -3.62 18.39 -10.21
N ARG A 148 -3.31 19.69 -10.31
CA ARG A 148 -3.74 20.48 -11.46
C ARG A 148 -3.13 19.94 -12.75
N GLN A 149 -1.86 19.56 -12.72
CA GLN A 149 -1.18 19.02 -13.90
C GLN A 149 -1.74 17.65 -14.33
N LEU A 150 -1.90 16.71 -13.41
CA LEU A 150 -2.28 15.32 -13.75
C LEU A 150 -3.79 15.10 -13.89
N ILE A 151 -4.61 15.73 -13.04
CA ILE A 151 -6.06 15.51 -13.01
C ILE A 151 -6.77 16.50 -13.94
N ASN A 152 -6.51 17.80 -13.80
CA ASN A 152 -7.28 18.80 -14.53
C ASN A 152 -6.83 18.91 -15.99
N ARG A 153 -5.51 19.02 -16.21
CA ARG A 153 -4.96 19.27 -17.56
C ARG A 153 -4.80 18.01 -18.38
N GLU A 154 -4.16 17.00 -17.80
CA GLU A 154 -3.87 15.75 -18.51
C GLU A 154 -5.00 14.73 -18.42
N GLY A 155 -5.96 14.90 -17.50
CA GLY A 155 -7.12 14.04 -17.41
C GLY A 155 -6.80 12.59 -17.07
N LEU A 156 -5.70 12.30 -16.35
CA LEU A 156 -5.33 10.93 -16.01
C LEU A 156 -6.46 10.21 -15.27
N VAL A 157 -6.57 8.90 -15.50
CA VAL A 157 -7.72 8.10 -15.07
C VAL A 157 -7.73 7.92 -13.55
N PHE A 158 -6.57 7.63 -12.93
CA PHE A 158 -6.49 7.15 -11.53
C PHE A 158 -7.56 6.06 -11.27
N PRO A 159 -7.34 4.82 -11.76
CA PRO A 159 -8.39 3.81 -11.82
C PRO A 159 -9.10 3.53 -10.48
N THR A 160 -8.37 3.39 -9.37
CA THR A 160 -8.95 3.22 -8.03
C THR A 160 -9.77 4.45 -7.61
N GLY A 161 -9.30 5.66 -7.91
CA GLY A 161 -10.04 6.89 -7.63
C GLY A 161 -11.35 6.97 -8.40
N THR A 162 -11.33 6.55 -9.68
CA THR A 162 -12.52 6.45 -10.52
C THR A 162 -13.49 5.36 -10.02
N ALA A 163 -12.97 4.17 -9.69
CA ALA A 163 -13.79 3.07 -9.14
C ALA A 163 -14.43 3.44 -7.79
N THR A 164 -13.71 4.18 -6.95
CA THR A 164 -14.24 4.71 -5.69
C THR A 164 -15.38 5.71 -5.96
N ALA A 165 -15.26 6.54 -6.99
CA ALA A 165 -16.33 7.49 -7.36
C ALA A 165 -17.59 6.78 -7.85
N GLU A 166 -17.43 5.76 -8.68
CA GLU A 166 -18.55 4.94 -9.15
C GLU A 166 -19.20 4.16 -8.01
N THR A 167 -18.40 3.65 -7.06
CA THR A 167 -18.92 3.01 -5.85
C THR A 167 -19.72 4.00 -5.00
N LEU A 168 -19.19 5.20 -4.76
CA LEU A 168 -19.89 6.24 -4.02
C LEU A 168 -21.18 6.68 -4.70
N ARG A 169 -21.20 6.78 -6.04
CA ARG A 169 -22.42 7.04 -6.82
C ARG A 169 -23.42 5.90 -6.70
N ALA A 170 -22.99 4.65 -6.77
CA ALA A 170 -23.87 3.49 -6.65
C ALA A 170 -24.53 3.42 -5.27
N ILE A 171 -23.76 3.58 -4.19
CA ILE A 171 -24.28 3.45 -2.82
C ILE A 171 -25.13 4.66 -2.38
N HIS A 172 -24.82 5.87 -2.87
CA HIS A 172 -25.54 7.11 -2.50
C HIS A 172 -26.61 7.54 -3.51
N GLY A 173 -26.45 7.27 -4.81
CA GLY A 173 -27.48 7.51 -5.81
C GLY A 173 -28.73 6.67 -5.56
N ALA A 174 -28.56 5.50 -4.94
CA ALA A 174 -29.66 4.72 -4.40
C ALA A 174 -30.30 5.31 -3.13
N ALA A 175 -29.59 6.17 -2.39
CA ALA A 175 -30.06 6.81 -1.16
C ALA A 175 -30.71 8.19 -1.39
N GLU A 176 -30.32 8.93 -2.43
CA GLU A 176 -30.96 10.20 -2.84
C GLU A 176 -32.38 10.00 -3.41
N GLY A 177 -32.72 8.79 -3.85
CA GLY A 177 -34.12 8.35 -3.88
C GLY A 177 -34.60 8.23 -2.44
N GLY A 178 -35.26 9.25 -1.90
CA GLY A 178 -35.52 9.44 -0.47
C GLY A 178 -36.38 8.39 0.23
N ALA A 179 -36.69 8.63 1.50
CA ALA A 179 -37.51 7.81 2.41
C ALA A 179 -38.96 7.50 1.92
N GLY A 180 -39.28 7.77 0.65
CA GLY A 180 -40.52 7.41 -0.04
C GLY A 180 -40.34 6.75 -1.42
N ALA A 181 -39.13 6.39 -1.86
CA ALA A 181 -38.96 5.55 -3.05
C ALA A 181 -39.44 4.11 -2.74
N PRO A 182 -40.22 3.46 -3.62
CA PRO A 182 -40.78 2.14 -3.38
C PRO A 182 -39.69 1.13 -3.02
N ALA A 183 -40.00 0.21 -2.11
CA ALA A 183 -39.15 -0.92 -1.78
C ALA A 183 -38.84 -1.70 -3.07
N GLY A 184 -37.59 -1.67 -3.55
CA GLY A 184 -37.18 -2.32 -4.80
C GLY A 184 -36.58 -1.41 -5.89
N ALA A 185 -36.32 -0.12 -5.62
CA ALA A 185 -35.58 0.71 -6.59
C ALA A 185 -34.18 0.12 -6.90
N PRO A 186 -33.80 -0.04 -8.17
CA PRO A 186 -32.53 -0.64 -8.57
C PRO A 186 -31.36 0.17 -7.99
N GLY A 187 -30.57 -0.46 -7.10
CA GLY A 187 -29.39 0.13 -6.45
C GLY A 187 -29.45 0.22 -4.91
N ARG A 188 -30.63 0.28 -4.29
CA ARG A 188 -30.78 0.43 -2.82
C ARG A 188 -30.26 -0.76 -2.01
N ASP A 189 -30.41 -1.94 -2.58
CA ASP A 189 -29.95 -3.18 -1.96
C ASP A 189 -28.47 -3.43 -2.20
N GLU A 190 -27.83 -2.76 -3.18
CA GLU A 190 -26.45 -3.06 -3.56
C GLU A 190 -25.44 -2.62 -2.51
N GLY A 191 -25.48 -1.35 -2.07
CA GLY A 191 -24.59 -0.87 -1.01
C GLY A 191 -24.81 -1.61 0.32
N GLY A 192 -26.06 -1.97 0.63
CA GLY A 192 -26.39 -2.80 1.79
C GLY A 192 -25.86 -4.23 1.67
N ALA A 193 -25.97 -4.85 0.50
CA ALA A 193 -25.46 -6.19 0.23
C ALA A 193 -23.93 -6.24 0.29
N GLN A 194 -23.24 -5.24 -0.26
CA GLN A 194 -21.78 -5.13 -0.18
C GLN A 194 -21.30 -4.97 1.26
N ALA A 195 -21.95 -4.08 2.03
CA ALA A 195 -21.66 -3.91 3.45
C ALA A 195 -21.91 -5.20 4.27
N ARG A 196 -23.02 -5.91 4.01
CA ARG A 196 -23.32 -7.21 4.62
C ARG A 196 -22.28 -8.26 4.24
N ALA A 197 -21.87 -8.33 2.98
CA ALA A 197 -20.86 -9.28 2.52
C ALA A 197 -19.49 -9.03 3.17
N LEU A 198 -19.09 -7.76 3.31
CA LEU A 198 -17.91 -7.37 4.07
C LEU A 198 -18.02 -7.79 5.54
N GLY A 199 -19.14 -7.46 6.20
CA GLY A 199 -19.38 -7.82 7.61
C GLY A 199 -19.39 -9.32 7.86
N LEU A 200 -20.02 -10.11 6.97
CA LEU A 200 -20.03 -11.57 7.04
C LEU A 200 -18.62 -12.15 6.82
N GLY A 201 -17.88 -11.64 5.82
CA GLY A 201 -16.49 -12.02 5.61
C GLY A 201 -15.61 -11.71 6.82
N ALA A 202 -15.78 -10.52 7.42
CA ALA A 202 -15.05 -10.11 8.61
C ALA A 202 -15.40 -10.96 9.83
N GLY A 203 -16.68 -11.22 10.09
CA GLY A 203 -17.11 -12.08 11.20
C GLY A 203 -16.58 -13.51 11.06
N PHE A 204 -16.67 -14.07 9.85
CA PHE A 204 -16.13 -15.41 9.55
C PHE A 204 -14.62 -15.49 9.78
N ALA A 205 -13.87 -14.55 9.21
CA ALA A 205 -12.41 -14.52 9.35
C ALA A 205 -11.94 -14.25 10.78
N ALA A 206 -12.63 -13.36 11.51
CA ALA A 206 -12.36 -13.10 12.92
C ALA A 206 -12.62 -14.33 13.78
N LEU A 207 -13.73 -15.06 13.55
CA LEU A 207 -14.03 -16.28 14.27
C LEU A 207 -12.97 -17.36 14.02
N LEU A 208 -12.59 -17.58 12.75
CA LEU A 208 -11.53 -18.54 12.41
C LEU A 208 -10.19 -18.17 13.06
N ALA A 209 -9.80 -16.89 13.00
CA ALA A 209 -8.58 -16.40 13.62
C ALA A 209 -8.60 -16.60 15.14
N PHE A 210 -9.73 -16.33 15.80
CA PHE A 210 -9.89 -16.56 17.24
C PHE A 210 -9.77 -18.04 17.58
N LEU A 211 -10.47 -18.93 16.88
CA LEU A 211 -10.41 -20.38 17.13
C LEU A 211 -9.02 -20.97 16.84
N ARG A 212 -8.25 -20.36 15.96
CA ARG A 212 -6.87 -20.76 15.63
C ARG A 212 -5.86 -20.24 16.66
N ASP A 213 -5.91 -18.95 16.97
CA ASP A 213 -4.82 -18.24 17.67
C ASP A 213 -5.10 -17.98 19.15
N ALA A 214 -6.38 -17.93 19.58
CA ALA A 214 -6.72 -17.72 20.98
C ALA A 214 -6.53 -19.02 21.78
N LYS A 215 -5.32 -19.21 22.31
CA LYS A 215 -4.98 -20.33 23.22
C LYS A 215 -5.51 -20.05 24.63
N ALA A 216 -6.83 -20.03 24.78
CA ALA A 216 -7.45 -19.83 26.07
C ALA A 216 -7.49 -21.15 26.87
N ALA A 217 -7.25 -21.09 28.19
CA ALA A 217 -7.27 -22.27 29.06
C ALA A 217 -8.62 -23.02 29.04
N TRP A 218 -9.71 -22.33 28.69
CA TRP A 218 -11.05 -22.88 28.58
C TRP A 218 -11.40 -23.44 27.20
N MET A 219 -10.52 -23.32 26.20
CA MET A 219 -10.77 -23.80 24.85
C MET A 219 -10.21 -25.23 24.70
N PRO A 220 -11.06 -26.26 24.46
CA PRO A 220 -10.62 -27.65 24.45
C PRO A 220 -9.87 -28.06 23.18
N PHE A 221 -9.95 -27.27 22.11
CA PHE A 221 -9.19 -27.48 20.88
C PHE A 221 -8.93 -26.14 20.18
N ASN A 222 -7.79 -26.03 19.50
CA ASN A 222 -7.51 -24.94 18.57
C ASN A 222 -7.43 -25.48 17.15
N LEU A 223 -7.86 -24.67 16.17
CA LEU A 223 -7.67 -25.02 14.77
C LEU A 223 -6.17 -25.04 14.45
N PRO A 224 -5.67 -26.04 13.70
CA PRO A 224 -4.27 -26.07 13.32
C PRO A 224 -3.94 -24.88 12.42
N ALA A 225 -2.75 -24.29 12.59
CA ALA A 225 -2.29 -23.17 11.76
C ALA A 225 -2.09 -23.58 10.28
N SER A 226 -1.77 -24.85 10.05
CA SER A 226 -1.62 -25.43 8.72
C SER A 226 -2.02 -26.89 8.70
N ILE A 227 -2.58 -27.30 7.57
CA ILE A 227 -2.88 -28.68 7.23
C ILE A 227 -1.73 -29.18 6.34
N PRO A 228 -0.97 -30.20 6.77
CA PRO A 228 0.13 -30.74 5.98
C PRO A 228 -0.40 -31.43 4.73
N VAL A 229 0.38 -31.38 3.65
CA VAL A 229 0.07 -32.07 2.39
C VAL A 229 0.69 -33.48 2.40
N PRO A 230 0.04 -34.49 1.80
CA PRO A 230 0.42 -35.90 1.95
C PRO A 230 1.55 -36.32 1.00
N PHE A 231 2.63 -35.54 0.92
CA PHE A 231 3.81 -35.89 0.14
C PHE A 231 5.11 -35.38 0.77
N ALA A 232 6.22 -36.00 0.40
CA ALA A 232 7.55 -35.68 0.87
C ALA A 232 8.44 -35.15 -0.27
N ILE A 233 9.39 -34.28 0.06
CA ILE A 233 10.38 -33.71 -0.85
C ILE A 233 11.76 -33.95 -0.22
N ALA A 234 12.67 -34.54 -1.00
CA ALA A 234 14.03 -34.87 -0.55
C ALA A 234 14.07 -35.63 0.80
N GLY A 235 13.16 -36.61 0.98
CA GLY A 235 13.08 -37.43 2.19
C GLY A 235 12.46 -36.76 3.42
N ARG A 236 11.95 -35.53 3.31
CA ARG A 236 11.26 -34.80 4.39
C ARG A 236 9.81 -34.46 4.02
N PRO A 237 8.88 -34.36 4.98
CA PRO A 237 7.53 -33.86 4.72
C PRO A 237 7.55 -32.50 3.99
N ALA A 238 6.65 -32.29 3.04
CA ALA A 238 6.57 -31.01 2.31
C ALA A 238 6.31 -29.80 3.24
N ALA A 239 5.67 -30.03 4.39
CA ALA A 239 5.45 -29.01 5.42
C ALA A 239 6.76 -28.45 5.98
N ASP A 240 7.83 -29.25 6.10
CA ASP A 240 9.16 -28.80 6.55
C ASP A 240 9.77 -27.80 5.56
N TRP A 241 9.43 -27.95 4.27
CA TRP A 241 9.80 -27.01 3.21
C TRP A 241 8.81 -25.84 3.10
N THR A 242 7.96 -25.61 4.10
CA THR A 242 6.91 -24.58 4.15
C THR A 242 5.72 -24.81 3.21
N LEU A 243 5.67 -25.92 2.48
CA LEU A 243 4.59 -26.27 1.56
C LEU A 243 3.48 -27.00 2.33
N ALA A 244 2.51 -26.22 2.80
CA ALA A 244 1.32 -26.69 3.51
C ALA A 244 0.11 -25.83 3.17
N LEU A 245 -1.09 -26.32 3.47
CA LEU A 245 -2.33 -25.55 3.32
C LEU A 245 -2.61 -24.80 4.62
N LYS A 246 -2.48 -23.48 4.61
CA LYS A 246 -2.79 -22.68 5.80
C LYS A 246 -4.29 -22.52 6.01
N THR A 247 -4.68 -22.45 7.28
CA THR A 247 -6.06 -22.13 7.69
C THR A 247 -6.31 -20.62 7.75
N GLU A 248 -5.27 -19.80 7.55
CA GLU A 248 -5.38 -18.34 7.45
C GLU A 248 -6.09 -17.90 6.17
N VAL A 249 -7.17 -17.12 6.32
CA VAL A 249 -8.02 -16.64 5.23
C VAL A 249 -7.64 -15.22 4.79
N VAL A 250 -6.85 -14.51 5.59
CA VAL A 250 -6.29 -13.19 5.25
C VAL A 250 -5.50 -13.23 3.94
N LEU A 251 -4.68 -14.26 3.73
CA LEU A 251 -3.89 -14.42 2.50
C LEU A 251 -4.74 -14.86 1.31
N VAL A 252 -5.83 -15.59 1.57
CA VAL A 252 -6.83 -15.92 0.56
C VAL A 252 -7.56 -14.66 0.11
N GLY A 253 -7.98 -13.79 1.04
CA GLY A 253 -8.56 -12.49 0.74
C GLY A 253 -7.59 -11.59 -0.02
N ALA A 254 -6.31 -11.52 0.40
CA ALA A 254 -5.28 -10.76 -0.33
C ALA A 254 -5.07 -11.32 -1.75
N GLY A 255 -5.05 -12.64 -1.89
CA GLY A 255 -5.07 -13.38 -3.16
C GLY A 255 -6.19 -12.96 -4.10
N ALA A 256 -7.42 -12.91 -3.59
CA ALA A 256 -8.59 -12.56 -4.38
C ALA A 256 -8.59 -11.11 -4.92
N LEU A 257 -7.77 -10.23 -4.34
CA LEU A 257 -7.62 -8.82 -4.76
C LEU A 257 -6.47 -8.59 -5.74
N MET A 258 -5.57 -9.55 -5.95
CA MET A 258 -4.46 -9.40 -6.90
C MET A 258 -4.79 -9.95 -8.28
N SER A 259 -3.98 -9.58 -9.28
CA SER A 259 -4.11 -10.15 -10.60
C SER A 259 -3.82 -11.66 -10.59
N PHE A 260 -4.60 -12.43 -11.35
CA PHE A 260 -4.35 -13.87 -11.50
C PHE A 260 -2.92 -14.16 -11.99
N ARG A 261 -2.35 -13.27 -12.82
CA ARG A 261 -0.96 -13.35 -13.29
C ARG A 261 0.05 -13.34 -12.14
N THR A 262 -0.09 -12.37 -11.25
CA THR A 262 0.77 -12.25 -10.06
C THR A 262 0.65 -13.49 -9.18
N ALA A 263 -0.57 -13.99 -8.99
CA ALA A 263 -0.85 -15.12 -8.12
C ALA A 263 -0.26 -16.45 -8.63
N TRP A 264 -0.42 -16.78 -9.92
CA TRP A 264 0.20 -18.00 -10.45
C TRP A 264 1.73 -17.87 -10.50
N SER A 265 2.26 -16.65 -10.69
CA SER A 265 3.70 -16.40 -10.62
C SER A 265 4.26 -16.61 -9.21
N LEU A 266 3.50 -16.23 -8.17
CA LEU A 266 3.83 -16.52 -6.78
C LEU A 266 3.86 -18.03 -6.52
N LEU A 267 2.85 -18.77 -6.99
CA LEU A 267 2.82 -20.22 -6.86
C LEU A 267 4.03 -20.87 -7.56
N LEU A 268 4.29 -20.47 -8.80
CA LEU A 268 5.45 -20.96 -9.56
C LEU A 268 6.75 -20.68 -8.81
N GLY A 269 6.96 -19.43 -8.37
CA GLY A 269 8.16 -19.06 -7.62
C GLY A 269 8.28 -19.81 -6.30
N GLY A 270 7.17 -20.04 -5.61
CA GLY A 270 7.13 -20.77 -4.34
C GLY A 270 7.48 -22.24 -4.54
N LEU A 271 6.92 -22.89 -5.56
CA LEU A 271 7.27 -24.27 -5.92
C LEU A 271 8.74 -24.37 -6.34
N LEU A 272 9.22 -23.49 -7.22
CA LEU A 272 10.63 -23.47 -7.64
C LEU A 272 11.58 -23.25 -6.45
N THR A 273 11.22 -22.39 -5.51
CA THR A 273 12.03 -22.10 -4.32
C THR A 273 12.03 -23.28 -3.35
N TYR A 274 10.87 -23.75 -2.93
CA TYR A 274 10.76 -24.68 -1.80
C TYR A 274 10.76 -26.16 -2.21
N ALA A 275 10.32 -26.49 -3.42
CA ALA A 275 10.34 -27.87 -3.90
C ALA A 275 11.64 -28.25 -4.63
N PHE A 276 12.40 -27.28 -5.14
CA PHE A 276 13.60 -27.56 -5.94
C PHE A 276 14.86 -26.85 -5.42
N LEU A 277 14.84 -25.51 -5.33
CA LEU A 277 16.03 -24.74 -4.97
C LEU A 277 16.48 -25.01 -3.53
N ALA A 278 15.57 -24.94 -2.55
CA ALA A 278 15.90 -25.15 -1.14
C ALA A 278 16.45 -26.56 -0.85
N PRO A 279 15.83 -27.66 -1.34
CA PRO A 279 16.43 -28.99 -1.24
C PRO A 279 17.83 -29.07 -1.86
N ALA A 280 18.05 -28.45 -3.02
CA ALA A 280 19.36 -28.42 -3.67
C ALA A 280 20.41 -27.66 -2.85
N LEU A 281 20.05 -26.51 -2.25
CA LEU A 281 20.93 -25.73 -1.38
C LEU A 281 21.32 -26.50 -0.12
N VAL A 282 20.38 -27.23 0.47
CA VAL A 282 20.64 -28.08 1.65
C VAL A 282 21.55 -29.26 1.28
N ALA A 283 21.31 -29.91 0.14
CA ALA A 283 22.17 -30.99 -0.35
C ALA A 283 23.61 -30.55 -0.64
N GLN A 284 23.80 -29.28 -1.04
CA GLN A 284 25.11 -28.67 -1.27
C GLN A 284 25.78 -28.13 0.01
N GLY A 285 25.11 -28.22 1.17
CA GLY A 285 25.63 -27.69 2.43
C GLY A 285 25.62 -26.16 2.55
N LEU A 286 24.96 -25.46 1.61
CA LEU A 286 24.86 -23.98 1.60
C LEU A 286 23.81 -23.48 2.60
N VAL A 287 22.81 -24.31 2.90
CA VAL A 287 21.81 -24.07 3.94
C VAL A 287 21.93 -25.18 4.97
N THR A 288 22.28 -24.82 6.20
CA THR A 288 22.65 -25.76 7.28
C THR A 288 21.47 -26.43 7.96
N SER A 289 20.26 -25.87 7.84
CA SER A 289 19.04 -26.45 8.43
C SER A 289 17.83 -26.24 7.52
N VAL A 290 16.92 -27.22 7.52
CA VAL A 290 15.62 -27.08 6.83
C VAL A 290 14.70 -26.30 7.75
N SER A 291 14.76 -24.98 7.62
CA SER A 291 13.85 -24.04 8.27
C SER A 291 13.61 -22.88 7.32
N TYR A 292 12.43 -22.26 7.41
CA TYR A 292 12.11 -21.09 6.59
C TYR A 292 13.16 -19.99 6.73
N LYS A 293 13.56 -19.66 7.97
CA LYS A 293 14.56 -18.62 8.24
C LYS A 293 15.91 -18.92 7.59
N ALA A 294 16.39 -20.17 7.63
CA ALA A 294 17.66 -20.55 7.02
C ALA A 294 17.60 -20.53 5.49
N ILE A 295 16.49 -21.02 4.91
CA ILE A 295 16.27 -20.99 3.45
C ILE A 295 16.21 -19.55 2.96
N VAL A 296 15.40 -18.71 3.60
CA VAL A 296 15.21 -17.29 3.24
C VAL A 296 16.48 -16.47 3.45
N GLY A 297 17.30 -16.80 4.44
CA GLY A 297 18.62 -16.18 4.61
C GLY A 297 19.48 -16.24 3.35
N TRP A 298 19.29 -17.27 2.52
CA TRP A 298 19.94 -17.38 1.21
C TRP A 298 19.06 -16.82 0.08
N THR A 299 17.78 -17.21 0.00
CA THR A 299 16.92 -16.89 -1.15
C THR A 299 16.49 -15.41 -1.20
N VAL A 300 16.67 -14.65 -0.11
CA VAL A 300 16.49 -13.19 -0.09
C VAL A 300 17.37 -12.47 -1.11
N TRP A 301 18.60 -12.95 -1.35
CA TRP A 301 19.54 -12.31 -2.27
C TRP A 301 19.07 -12.33 -3.73
N PRO A 302 18.80 -13.51 -4.34
CA PRO A 302 18.19 -13.56 -5.67
C PRO A 302 16.79 -12.93 -5.71
N GLY A 303 15.96 -13.13 -4.67
CA GLY A 303 14.60 -12.57 -4.61
C GLY A 303 14.59 -11.04 -4.64
N ALA A 304 15.38 -10.40 -3.78
CA ALA A 304 15.54 -8.95 -3.74
C ALA A 304 16.15 -8.43 -5.06
N ALA A 305 17.15 -9.12 -5.61
CA ALA A 305 17.76 -8.75 -6.88
C ALA A 305 16.75 -8.78 -8.05
N ILE A 306 15.87 -9.79 -8.14
CA ILE A 306 14.79 -9.83 -9.13
C ILE A 306 13.88 -8.61 -8.99
N LEU A 307 13.48 -8.28 -7.75
CA LEU A 307 12.58 -7.16 -7.47
C LEU A 307 13.22 -5.80 -7.82
N VAL A 308 14.49 -5.61 -7.48
CA VAL A 308 15.23 -4.38 -7.79
C VAL A 308 15.49 -4.27 -9.29
N ALA A 309 16.03 -5.30 -9.94
CA ALA A 309 16.33 -5.26 -11.37
C ALA A 309 15.07 -5.03 -12.20
N SER A 310 13.98 -5.75 -11.91
CA SER A 310 12.73 -5.53 -12.64
C SER A 310 12.11 -4.17 -12.34
N GLY A 311 12.12 -3.71 -11.08
CA GLY A 311 11.64 -2.38 -10.70
C GLY A 311 12.40 -1.26 -11.42
N LEU A 312 13.73 -1.31 -11.40
CA LEU A 312 14.59 -0.34 -12.09
C LEU A 312 14.47 -0.45 -13.62
N ALA A 313 14.41 -1.66 -14.17
CA ALA A 313 14.24 -1.86 -15.60
C ALA A 313 12.88 -1.35 -16.08
N SER A 314 11.78 -1.65 -15.38
CA SER A 314 10.46 -1.10 -15.69
C SER A 314 10.46 0.42 -15.61
N PHE A 315 11.07 0.99 -14.56
CA PHE A 315 11.21 2.44 -14.42
C PHE A 315 11.99 3.07 -15.59
N ALA A 316 13.11 2.45 -16.01
CA ALA A 316 13.90 2.90 -17.16
C ALA A 316 13.16 2.74 -18.50
N LEU A 317 12.39 1.66 -18.68
CA LEU A 317 11.60 1.41 -19.88
C LEU A 317 10.41 2.37 -20.01
N ASP A 318 9.92 2.89 -18.88
CA ASP A 318 8.88 3.93 -18.82
C ASP A 318 9.46 5.35 -18.78
N TRP A 319 10.69 5.55 -19.29
CA TRP A 319 11.37 6.85 -19.36
C TRP A 319 10.51 7.95 -19.99
N LYS A 320 9.58 7.63 -20.91
CA LYS A 320 8.67 8.64 -21.49
C LYS A 320 7.69 9.21 -20.45
N SER A 321 7.18 8.38 -19.54
CA SER A 321 6.33 8.83 -18.43
C SER A 321 7.16 9.62 -17.42
N VAL A 322 8.39 9.16 -17.14
CA VAL A 322 9.34 9.89 -16.29
C VAL A 322 9.74 11.25 -16.91
N ALA A 323 10.06 11.32 -18.20
CA ALA A 323 10.40 12.56 -18.89
C ALA A 323 9.23 13.55 -18.93
N ARG A 324 8.00 13.06 -19.17
CA ARG A 324 6.78 13.86 -19.06
C ARG A 324 6.54 14.37 -17.64
N SER A 325 7.02 13.64 -16.63
CA SER A 325 6.98 14.10 -15.24
C SER A 325 7.87 15.31 -15.01
N PHE A 326 9.08 15.32 -15.57
CA PHE A 326 9.97 16.47 -15.50
C PHE A 326 9.44 17.69 -16.27
N SER A 327 8.86 17.50 -17.46
CA SER A 327 8.24 18.63 -18.20
C SER A 327 6.98 19.17 -17.52
N GLY A 328 6.17 18.29 -16.90
CA GLY A 328 5.05 18.69 -16.05
C GLY A 328 5.52 19.49 -14.82
N MET A 329 6.61 19.07 -14.19
CA MET A 329 7.22 19.77 -13.07
C MET A 329 7.79 21.14 -13.47
N ALA A 330 8.49 21.25 -14.60
CA ALA A 330 9.00 22.53 -15.09
C ALA A 330 7.86 23.56 -15.33
N ARG A 331 6.67 23.10 -15.74
CA ARG A 331 5.50 23.97 -15.92
C ARG A 331 4.95 24.51 -14.59
N ILE A 332 5.10 23.77 -13.49
CA ILE A 332 4.67 24.19 -12.15
C ILE A 332 5.55 25.35 -11.64
N PHE A 333 6.85 25.27 -11.88
CA PHE A 333 7.80 26.29 -11.44
C PHE A 333 7.89 27.49 -12.39
N ARG A 334 7.21 27.46 -13.54
CA ARG A 334 7.16 28.61 -14.46
C ARG A 334 6.33 29.72 -13.82
N ARG A 335 6.97 30.85 -13.51
CA ARG A 335 6.30 32.06 -13.02
C ARG A 335 5.17 32.46 -13.98
N ARG A 336 3.97 32.68 -13.42
CA ARG A 336 2.83 33.26 -14.13
C ARG A 336 3.21 34.70 -14.53
N GLY A 337 2.96 35.09 -15.78
CA GLY A 337 3.27 36.44 -16.25
C GLY A 337 2.40 37.47 -15.50
N ALA A 338 2.98 38.61 -15.13
CA ALA A 338 2.23 39.71 -14.56
C ALA A 338 1.20 40.21 -15.59
N GLY A 339 -0.10 39.98 -15.35
CA GLY A 339 -1.20 40.35 -16.25
C GLY A 339 -2.10 39.23 -16.75
N GLU A 340 -1.85 37.96 -16.41
CA GLU A 340 -2.82 36.88 -16.66
C GLU A 340 -4.02 36.97 -15.71
N ALA A 341 -5.25 37.02 -16.25
CA ALA A 341 -6.47 36.96 -15.46
C ALA A 341 -6.49 35.69 -14.57
N GLU A 342 -6.94 35.84 -13.32
CA GLU A 342 -7.17 34.70 -12.43
C GLU A 342 -8.16 33.73 -13.09
N ASP A 343 -7.78 32.45 -13.12
CA ASP A 343 -8.68 31.43 -13.65
C ASP A 343 -9.76 31.19 -12.58
N PRO A 344 -11.07 31.22 -12.90
CA PRO A 344 -12.12 30.97 -11.91
C PRO A 344 -11.93 29.69 -11.08
N ILE A 345 -11.24 28.69 -11.62
CA ILE A 345 -10.91 27.46 -10.88
C ILE A 345 -9.91 27.69 -9.73
N ASP A 346 -9.04 28.70 -9.82
CA ASP A 346 -8.05 29.05 -8.79
C ASP A 346 -8.72 29.38 -7.44
N ALA A 347 -9.96 29.88 -7.47
CA ALA A 347 -10.75 30.16 -6.27
C ALA A 347 -11.17 28.89 -5.50
N VAL A 348 -11.24 27.74 -6.18
CA VAL A 348 -11.67 26.45 -5.61
C VAL A 348 -10.46 25.56 -5.26
N GLU A 349 -9.42 25.62 -6.08
CA GLU A 349 -8.19 24.83 -5.89
C GLU A 349 -7.43 25.22 -4.63
N CYS A 350 -6.56 24.33 -4.16
CA CYS A 350 -5.60 24.68 -3.12
C CYS A 350 -4.67 25.80 -3.62
N PRO A 351 -4.50 26.90 -2.86
CA PRO A 351 -3.58 27.97 -3.22
C PRO A 351 -2.18 27.42 -3.48
N GLY A 352 -1.57 27.81 -4.61
CA GLY A 352 -0.24 27.30 -4.99
C GLY A 352 0.86 27.58 -3.96
N TRP A 353 0.72 28.64 -3.15
CA TRP A 353 1.68 29.00 -2.10
C TRP A 353 1.68 28.02 -0.91
N TRP A 354 0.63 27.21 -0.73
CA TRP A 354 0.61 26.18 0.31
C TRP A 354 1.71 25.15 0.12
N PHE A 355 2.06 24.82 -1.13
CA PHE A 355 3.15 23.89 -1.42
C PHE A 355 4.49 24.36 -0.83
N PRO A 356 5.07 25.50 -1.25
CA PRO A 356 6.34 25.95 -0.69
C PRO A 356 6.22 26.26 0.81
N ALA A 357 5.09 26.77 1.29
CA ALA A 357 4.90 27.02 2.72
C ALA A 357 4.95 25.74 3.57
N GLY A 358 4.32 24.65 3.11
CA GLY A 358 4.37 23.35 3.77
C GLY A 358 5.80 22.81 3.85
N PHE A 359 6.59 22.97 2.79
CA PHE A 359 8.00 22.55 2.77
C PHE A 359 8.89 23.41 3.66
N VAL A 360 8.65 24.72 3.73
CA VAL A 360 9.36 25.62 4.65
C VAL A 360 9.04 25.28 6.10
N ALA A 361 7.78 24.93 6.40
CA ALA A 361 7.36 24.59 7.76
C ALA A 361 7.81 23.19 8.20
N LEU A 362 7.65 22.18 7.35
CA LEU A 362 7.86 20.77 7.70
C LEU A 362 9.21 20.20 7.26
N GLY A 363 9.83 20.78 6.22
CA GLY A 363 11.12 20.34 5.70
C GLY A 363 12.24 20.38 6.75
N PRO A 364 12.45 21.48 7.48
CA PRO A 364 13.43 21.54 8.56
C PRO A 364 13.18 20.47 9.64
N ILE A 365 11.92 20.19 9.96
CA ILE A 365 11.57 19.16 10.95
C ILE A 365 12.01 17.78 10.47
N VAL A 366 11.72 17.41 9.21
CA VAL A 366 12.19 16.13 8.65
C VAL A 366 13.71 16.05 8.67
N VAL A 367 14.41 17.10 8.24
CA VAL A 367 15.88 17.13 8.22
C VAL A 367 16.46 17.00 9.62
N LEU A 368 15.88 17.67 10.62
CA LEU A 368 16.31 17.53 12.02
C LEU A 368 16.08 16.10 12.54
N LEU A 369 14.95 15.48 12.22
CA LEU A 369 14.69 14.08 12.59
C LEU A 369 15.65 13.11 11.85
N MET A 370 16.01 13.40 10.60
CA MET A 370 17.01 12.63 9.85
C MET A 370 18.37 12.61 10.56
N VAL A 371 18.81 13.78 11.03
CA VAL A 371 20.07 13.92 11.78
C VAL A 371 19.94 13.24 13.15
N ALA A 372 18.91 13.57 13.92
CA ALA A 372 18.77 13.16 15.31
C ALA A 372 18.49 11.66 15.47
N LEU A 373 17.64 11.08 14.62
CA LEU A 373 17.20 9.69 14.77
C LEU A 373 18.09 8.72 13.99
N PHE A 374 18.61 9.11 12.84
CA PHE A 374 19.25 8.19 11.88
C PHE A 374 20.69 8.57 11.53
N GLN A 375 21.30 9.49 12.28
CA GLN A 375 22.69 9.90 12.10
C GLN A 375 23.01 10.31 10.65
N ILE A 376 22.02 10.89 9.95
CA ILE A 376 22.19 11.34 8.58
C ILE A 376 22.87 12.70 8.62
N PRO A 377 23.98 12.94 7.90
CA PRO A 377 24.59 14.26 7.85
C PRO A 377 23.60 15.32 7.38
N LEU A 378 23.63 16.50 7.99
CA LEU A 378 22.68 17.60 7.72
C LEU A 378 22.55 17.91 6.22
N TRP A 379 23.69 17.98 5.52
CA TRP A 379 23.73 18.26 4.09
C TRP A 379 23.03 17.18 3.26
N ALA A 380 23.12 15.90 3.66
CA ALA A 380 22.45 14.80 2.99
C ALA A 380 20.94 14.87 3.25
N GLY A 381 20.54 15.16 4.49
CA GLY A 381 19.13 15.41 4.84
C GLY A 381 18.49 16.52 3.98
N ILE A 382 19.23 17.61 3.73
CA ILE A 382 18.77 18.70 2.85
C ILE A 382 18.54 18.21 1.42
N ILE A 383 19.37 17.30 0.90
CA ILE A 383 19.23 16.71 -0.44
C ILE A 383 18.02 15.75 -0.52
N ALA A 384 17.68 15.08 0.58
CA ALA A 384 16.57 14.13 0.63
C ALA A 384 15.23 14.75 0.21
N VAL A 385 14.97 15.98 0.67
CA VAL A 385 13.67 16.63 0.53
C VAL A 385 13.36 16.97 -0.95
N PRO A 386 14.23 17.66 -1.71
CA PRO A 386 14.03 17.88 -3.14
C PRO A 386 13.92 16.58 -3.94
N LEU A 387 14.76 15.58 -3.61
CA LEU A 387 14.72 14.27 -4.27
C LEU A 387 13.35 13.60 -4.09
N ALA A 388 12.80 13.64 -2.87
CA ALA A 388 11.50 13.08 -2.56
C ALA A 388 10.35 13.77 -3.30
N ILE A 389 10.42 15.09 -3.53
CA ILE A 389 9.43 15.83 -4.35
C ILE A 389 9.44 15.33 -5.79
N VAL A 390 10.63 15.22 -6.39
CA VAL A 390 10.80 14.73 -7.76
C VAL A 390 10.22 13.33 -7.91
N MET A 391 10.61 12.44 -6.98
CA MET A 391 10.13 11.07 -6.96
C MET A 391 8.63 10.98 -6.66
N GLY A 392 8.08 11.87 -5.84
CA GLY A 392 6.65 11.94 -5.56
C GLY A 392 5.83 12.32 -6.79
N PHE A 393 6.33 13.22 -7.64
CA PHE A 393 5.70 13.49 -8.93
C PHE A 393 5.68 12.24 -9.81
N VAL A 394 6.81 11.56 -9.93
CA VAL A 394 6.91 10.33 -10.73
C VAL A 394 5.98 9.25 -10.18
N ALA A 395 5.93 9.09 -8.85
CA ALA A 395 5.04 8.16 -8.16
C ALA A 395 3.56 8.44 -8.51
N ALA A 396 3.15 9.70 -8.40
CA ALA A 396 1.81 10.15 -8.67
C ALA A 396 1.38 9.91 -10.12
N ARG A 397 2.24 10.22 -11.10
CA ARG A 397 1.95 9.97 -12.52
C ARG A 397 1.76 8.49 -12.81
N VAL A 398 2.71 7.67 -12.39
CA VAL A 398 2.64 6.22 -12.63
C VAL A 398 1.39 5.64 -11.96
N THR A 399 1.05 6.10 -10.76
CA THR A 399 -0.21 5.73 -10.09
C THR A 399 -1.43 6.16 -10.92
N GLY A 400 -1.44 7.39 -11.45
CA GLY A 400 -2.55 7.89 -12.28
C GLY A 400 -2.75 7.13 -13.60
N GLU A 401 -1.66 6.61 -14.18
CA GLU A 401 -1.68 5.84 -15.43
C GLU A 401 -1.97 4.34 -15.21
N THR A 402 -1.47 3.76 -14.12
CA THR A 402 -1.42 2.29 -13.93
C THR A 402 -2.13 1.77 -12.69
N ASP A 403 -2.61 2.66 -11.81
CA ASP A 403 -3.17 2.35 -10.50
C ASP A 403 -2.19 1.77 -9.46
N VAL A 404 -0.91 1.67 -9.81
CA VAL A 404 0.11 1.13 -8.92
C VAL A 404 1.17 2.21 -8.65
N THR A 405 1.36 2.53 -7.38
CA THR A 405 2.47 3.40 -6.98
C THR A 405 3.79 2.65 -7.07
N PRO A 406 4.79 3.14 -7.82
CA PRO A 406 6.05 2.42 -8.10
C PRO A 406 7.03 2.45 -6.91
N THR A 407 6.54 2.28 -5.68
CA THR A 407 7.34 2.28 -4.44
C THR A 407 8.50 1.29 -4.48
N LYS A 408 8.29 0.14 -5.16
CA LYS A 408 9.31 -0.89 -5.39
C LYS A 408 10.53 -0.41 -6.18
N ALA A 409 10.38 0.60 -7.05
CA ALA A 409 11.48 1.19 -7.81
C ALA A 409 12.06 2.41 -7.10
N LEU A 410 11.20 3.25 -6.51
CA LEU A 410 11.60 4.53 -5.90
C LEU A 410 12.52 4.36 -4.67
N GLY A 411 12.25 3.34 -3.85
CA GLY A 411 13.09 3.01 -2.69
C GLY A 411 14.53 2.69 -3.11
N PRO A 412 14.76 1.64 -3.92
CA PRO A 412 16.09 1.28 -4.41
C PRO A 412 16.84 2.39 -5.14
N VAL A 413 16.15 3.26 -5.91
CA VAL A 413 16.80 4.43 -6.53
C VAL A 413 17.38 5.37 -5.47
N THR A 414 16.65 5.65 -4.40
CA THR A 414 17.14 6.50 -3.31
C THR A 414 18.24 5.80 -2.51
N GLN A 415 18.09 4.50 -2.23
CA GLN A 415 19.13 3.70 -1.57
C GLN A 415 20.41 3.65 -2.41
N LEU A 416 20.33 3.61 -3.74
CA LEU A 416 21.50 3.67 -4.60
C LEU A 416 22.23 5.02 -4.45
N ILE A 417 21.49 6.13 -4.49
CA ILE A 417 22.04 7.48 -4.32
C ILE A 417 22.73 7.61 -2.95
N TYR A 418 22.06 7.21 -1.88
CA TYR A 418 22.59 7.29 -0.51
C TYR A 418 23.70 6.28 -0.21
N GLY A 419 23.78 5.18 -0.95
CA GLY A 419 24.94 4.28 -0.90
C GLY A 419 26.21 4.97 -1.39
N VAL A 420 26.09 5.89 -2.35
CA VAL A 420 27.21 6.66 -2.91
C VAL A 420 27.54 7.89 -2.06
N ILE A 421 26.53 8.67 -1.65
CA ILE A 421 26.77 9.96 -0.98
C ILE A 421 27.02 9.81 0.53
N THR A 422 26.51 8.76 1.15
CA THR A 422 26.71 8.46 2.59
C THR A 422 27.15 7.00 2.77
N PRO A 423 28.34 6.61 2.25
CA PRO A 423 28.80 5.24 2.30
C PRO A 423 28.94 4.75 3.75
N GLY A 424 28.57 3.50 4.01
CA GLY A 424 28.59 2.90 5.35
C GLY A 424 27.43 3.29 6.28
N ASN A 425 26.63 4.31 5.95
CA ASN A 425 25.47 4.69 6.78
C ASN A 425 24.22 3.89 6.40
N LEU A 426 24.08 2.67 6.96
CA LEU A 426 22.91 1.80 6.73
C LEU A 426 21.58 2.47 7.12
N SER A 427 21.53 3.09 8.30
CA SER A 427 20.30 3.74 8.78
C SER A 427 19.89 4.92 7.87
N GLY A 428 20.87 5.71 7.43
CA GLY A 428 20.66 6.81 6.51
C GLY A 428 20.21 6.35 5.14
N ASN A 429 20.77 5.26 4.64
CA ASN A 429 20.37 4.65 3.38
C ASN A 429 18.90 4.18 3.38
N ILE A 430 18.49 3.46 4.43
CA ILE A 430 17.10 2.97 4.57
C ILE A 430 16.13 4.13 4.77
N MET A 431 16.44 5.05 5.70
CA MET A 431 15.47 6.06 6.11
C MET A 431 15.39 7.25 5.15
N SER A 432 16.42 7.54 4.36
CA SER A 432 16.29 8.47 3.23
C SER A 432 15.37 7.93 2.14
N ALA A 433 15.46 6.63 1.83
CA ALA A 433 14.54 5.97 0.91
C ALA A 433 13.11 5.94 1.45
N ASN A 434 12.95 5.87 2.78
CA ASN A 434 11.65 6.05 3.43
C ASN A 434 11.05 7.45 3.19
N VAL A 435 11.85 8.52 3.30
CA VAL A 435 11.37 9.89 3.00
C VAL A 435 10.81 9.98 1.57
N THR A 436 11.56 9.45 0.59
CA THR A 436 11.13 9.40 -0.81
C THR A 436 9.83 8.61 -0.99
N GLY A 437 9.78 7.40 -0.45
CA GLY A 437 8.63 6.51 -0.60
C GLY A 437 7.39 7.02 0.12
N GLY A 438 7.54 7.59 1.32
CA GLY A 438 6.45 8.13 2.13
C GLY A 438 5.81 9.36 1.51
N ILE A 439 6.63 10.35 1.11
CA ILE A 439 6.14 11.55 0.41
C ILE A 439 5.43 11.14 -0.90
N GLY A 440 6.06 10.26 -1.68
CA GLY A 440 5.49 9.83 -2.96
C GLY A 440 4.19 9.03 -2.83
N LEU A 441 4.09 8.15 -1.83
CA LEU A 441 2.87 7.39 -1.58
C LEU A 441 1.74 8.32 -1.14
N HIS A 442 1.95 9.17 -0.14
CA HIS A 442 0.87 10.02 0.38
C HIS A 442 0.44 11.09 -0.63
N ALA A 443 1.34 11.54 -1.51
CA ALA A 443 0.99 12.37 -2.65
C ALA A 443 0.09 11.61 -3.65
N ALA A 444 0.46 10.38 -4.02
CA ALA A 444 -0.31 9.54 -4.94
C ALA A 444 -1.68 9.12 -4.36
N ASP A 445 -1.75 8.81 -3.06
CA ASP A 445 -2.98 8.47 -2.36
C ASP A 445 -3.95 9.67 -2.30
N LEU A 446 -3.45 10.86 -1.95
CA LEU A 446 -4.26 12.06 -1.98
C LEU A 446 -4.76 12.37 -3.40
N LEU A 447 -3.93 12.18 -4.44
CA LEU A 447 -4.37 12.36 -5.83
C LEU A 447 -5.44 11.34 -6.25
N THR A 448 -5.37 10.13 -5.72
CA THR A 448 -6.38 9.09 -5.96
C THR A 448 -7.73 9.52 -5.41
N THR A 449 -7.78 10.02 -4.17
CA THR A 449 -9.03 10.54 -3.59
C THR A 449 -9.46 11.86 -4.22
N LEU A 450 -8.53 12.77 -4.55
CA LEU A 450 -8.81 14.00 -5.30
C LEU A 450 -9.43 13.71 -6.66
N LYS A 451 -9.07 12.61 -7.33
CA LYS A 451 -9.76 12.16 -8.54
C LYS A 451 -11.20 11.77 -8.23
N THR A 452 -11.43 11.02 -7.16
CA THR A 452 -12.78 10.68 -6.70
C THR A 452 -13.60 11.94 -6.46
N GLY A 453 -13.06 12.90 -5.71
CA GLY A 453 -13.72 14.18 -5.48
C GLY A 453 -13.94 14.99 -6.75
N TRP A 454 -12.98 14.99 -7.69
CA TRP A 454 -13.15 15.63 -9.00
C TRP A 454 -14.35 15.06 -9.77
N ILE A 455 -14.48 13.73 -9.82
CA ILE A 455 -15.62 13.08 -10.49
C ILE A 455 -16.95 13.37 -9.79
N LEU A 456 -16.94 13.53 -8.46
CA LEU A 456 -18.15 13.80 -7.66
C LEU A 456 -18.51 15.30 -7.53
N GLY A 457 -17.61 16.21 -7.90
CA GLY A 457 -17.81 17.66 -7.73
C GLY A 457 -17.39 18.22 -6.36
N GLY A 458 -16.49 17.53 -5.65
CA GLY A 458 -15.96 17.90 -4.34
C GLY A 458 -14.84 18.94 -4.40
N SER A 459 -14.61 19.63 -3.29
CA SER A 459 -13.57 20.64 -3.14
C SER A 459 -12.20 19.97 -2.93
N PRO A 460 -11.15 20.38 -3.68
CA PRO A 460 -9.77 19.93 -3.44
C PRO A 460 -9.25 20.33 -2.05
N ARG A 461 -9.60 21.53 -1.56
CA ARG A 461 -9.18 22.05 -0.24
C ARG A 461 -9.67 21.16 0.89
N VAL A 462 -10.93 20.70 0.80
CA VAL A 462 -11.51 19.78 1.77
C VAL A 462 -10.71 18.48 1.85
N GLN A 463 -10.39 17.89 0.69
CA GLN A 463 -9.67 16.62 0.66
C GLN A 463 -8.23 16.77 1.15
N PHE A 464 -7.59 17.91 0.86
CA PHE A 464 -6.30 18.28 1.44
C PHE A 464 -6.35 18.27 2.98
N TYR A 465 -7.31 18.98 3.59
CA TYR A 465 -7.47 18.97 5.05
C TYR A 465 -7.85 17.59 5.61
N ALA A 466 -8.73 16.86 4.92
CA ALA A 466 -9.15 15.51 5.30
C ALA A 466 -7.94 14.57 5.41
N GLN A 467 -7.05 14.60 4.42
CA GLN A 467 -5.86 13.75 4.40
C GLN A 467 -4.90 14.09 5.54
N LEU A 468 -4.74 15.36 5.90
CA LEU A 468 -3.89 15.77 7.04
C LEU A 468 -4.40 15.17 8.36
N PHE A 469 -5.71 15.18 8.60
CA PHE A 469 -6.30 14.49 9.75
C PHE A 469 -6.03 12.97 9.71
N GLY A 470 -6.17 12.36 8.53
CA GLY A 470 -5.87 10.95 8.32
C GLY A 470 -4.42 10.61 8.65
N VAL A 471 -3.48 11.41 8.15
CA VAL A 471 -2.04 11.24 8.39
C VAL A 471 -1.70 11.32 9.88
N LEU A 472 -2.28 12.27 10.62
CA LEU A 472 -2.08 12.36 12.07
C LEU A 472 -2.59 11.11 12.80
N ALA A 473 -3.80 10.66 12.48
CA ALA A 473 -4.37 9.46 13.08
C ALA A 473 -3.58 8.19 12.72
N GLY A 474 -3.17 8.05 11.46
CA GLY A 474 -2.36 6.93 10.99
C GLY A 474 -1.01 6.86 11.70
N ALA A 475 -0.30 7.99 11.82
CA ALA A 475 0.99 8.03 12.49
C ALA A 475 0.85 7.65 13.97
N ALA A 476 -0.17 8.18 14.65
CA ALA A 476 -0.45 7.89 16.06
C ALA A 476 -0.82 6.41 16.30
N VAL A 477 -1.43 5.73 15.33
CA VAL A 477 -1.86 4.33 15.45
C VAL A 477 -0.76 3.36 15.02
N VAL A 478 -0.07 3.63 13.91
CA VAL A 478 0.85 2.66 13.29
C VAL A 478 2.05 2.35 14.18
N VAL A 479 2.59 3.34 14.90
CA VAL A 479 3.81 3.17 15.70
C VAL A 479 3.55 2.33 16.96
N PRO A 480 2.52 2.61 17.78
CA PRO A 480 2.16 1.71 18.89
C PRO A 480 1.78 0.32 18.38
N ALA A 481 0.99 0.23 17.31
CA ALA A 481 0.57 -1.06 16.75
C ALA A 481 1.77 -1.90 16.27
N PHE A 482 2.75 -1.26 15.62
CA PHE A 482 3.99 -1.93 15.23
C PHE A 482 4.73 -2.48 16.44
N ASN A 483 4.88 -1.68 17.51
CA ASN A 483 5.60 -2.13 18.71
C ASN A 483 4.88 -3.24 19.46
N ILE A 484 3.54 -3.30 19.39
CA ILE A 484 2.73 -4.40 19.98
C ILE A 484 2.88 -5.68 19.15
N LEU A 485 2.82 -5.57 17.81
CA LEU A 485 2.93 -6.73 16.92
C LEU A 485 4.36 -7.27 16.85
N ILE A 486 5.36 -6.39 16.89
CA ILE A 486 6.79 -6.67 16.78
C ILE A 486 7.50 -6.19 18.07
N PRO A 487 7.29 -6.89 19.20
CA PRO A 487 7.94 -6.53 20.46
C PRO A 487 9.44 -6.82 20.42
N ASP A 488 9.85 -7.88 19.71
CA ASP A 488 11.25 -8.28 19.53
C ASP A 488 11.58 -8.27 18.02
N PRO A 489 12.58 -7.50 17.56
CA PRO A 489 13.03 -7.50 16.17
C PRO A 489 13.40 -8.89 15.62
N ALA A 490 13.82 -9.82 16.47
CA ALA A 490 14.21 -11.17 16.06
C ALA A 490 13.04 -12.00 15.48
N VAL A 491 11.79 -11.60 15.74
CA VAL A 491 10.61 -12.24 15.16
C VAL A 491 10.42 -11.88 13.68
N LEU A 492 11.01 -10.79 13.20
CA LEU A 492 10.94 -10.41 11.79
C LEU A 492 11.77 -11.39 10.94
N GLY A 493 11.20 -11.84 9.82
CA GLY A 493 11.78 -12.90 8.98
C GLY A 493 11.54 -14.31 9.51
N SER A 494 10.62 -14.49 10.47
CA SER A 494 10.15 -15.80 10.94
C SER A 494 8.95 -16.31 10.14
N ASP A 495 8.55 -17.57 10.33
CA ASP A 495 7.33 -18.13 9.74
C ASP A 495 6.05 -17.36 10.14
N ALA A 496 6.03 -16.86 11.38
CA ALA A 496 4.92 -16.07 11.90
C ALA A 496 4.90 -14.67 11.27
N TRP A 497 6.08 -14.03 11.13
CA TRP A 497 6.25 -12.70 10.55
C TRP A 497 7.31 -12.69 9.43
N PRO A 498 6.97 -13.20 8.23
CA PRO A 498 7.88 -13.27 7.08
C PRO A 498 8.55 -11.93 6.72
N ALA A 499 7.80 -10.84 6.84
CA ALA A 499 8.25 -9.47 6.59
C ALA A 499 9.06 -9.30 5.28
N PRO A 500 8.61 -9.83 4.12
CA PRO A 500 9.42 -9.92 2.91
C PRO A 500 9.90 -8.56 2.40
N SER A 501 9.08 -7.53 2.50
CA SER A 501 9.49 -6.17 2.10
C SER A 501 10.55 -5.58 3.02
N CYS A 502 10.55 -5.93 4.31
CA CYS A 502 11.61 -5.52 5.23
C CYS A 502 12.92 -6.23 4.88
N LEU A 503 12.88 -7.54 4.60
CA LEU A 503 14.04 -8.32 4.16
C LEU A 503 14.66 -7.76 2.88
N VAL A 504 13.83 -7.43 1.89
CA VAL A 504 14.30 -6.83 0.63
C VAL A 504 14.92 -5.45 0.88
N TRP A 505 14.28 -4.58 1.66
CA TRP A 505 14.81 -3.25 1.97
C TRP A 505 16.15 -3.32 2.74
N ALA A 506 16.25 -4.24 3.70
CA ALA A 506 17.45 -4.53 4.46
C ALA A 506 18.58 -5.02 3.55
N GLY A 507 18.32 -6.04 2.72
CA GLY A 507 19.31 -6.61 1.81
C GLY A 507 19.82 -5.62 0.77
N VAL A 508 18.93 -4.79 0.20
CA VAL A 508 19.30 -3.72 -0.74
C VAL A 508 20.18 -2.67 -0.06
N SER A 509 19.83 -2.29 1.17
CA SER A 509 20.63 -1.32 1.91
C SER A 509 22.02 -1.85 2.26
N GLN A 510 22.12 -3.11 2.69
CA GLN A 510 23.40 -3.76 2.94
C GLN A 510 24.27 -3.79 1.68
N ALA A 511 23.67 -4.13 0.53
CA ALA A 511 24.39 -4.17 -0.75
C ALA A 511 24.90 -2.77 -1.18
N PHE A 512 24.10 -1.72 -1.02
CA PHE A 512 24.47 -0.37 -1.46
C PHE A 512 25.33 0.42 -0.45
N ALA A 513 25.11 0.26 0.85
CA ALA A 513 25.86 0.99 1.87
C ALA A 513 27.17 0.29 2.27
N GLY A 514 27.18 -1.05 2.33
CA GLY A 514 28.36 -1.85 2.66
C GLY A 514 29.17 -2.30 1.44
N GLY A 515 28.60 -2.17 0.23
CA GLY A 515 29.18 -2.63 -1.02
C GLY A 515 28.97 -4.13 -1.25
N VAL A 516 28.77 -4.52 -2.51
CA VAL A 516 28.57 -5.93 -2.91
C VAL A 516 29.77 -6.81 -2.56
N GLY A 517 30.97 -6.21 -2.46
CA GLY A 517 32.20 -6.86 -2.04
C GLY A 517 32.25 -7.28 -0.56
N ALA A 518 31.33 -6.80 0.29
CA ALA A 518 31.20 -7.24 1.68
C ALA A 518 30.33 -8.50 1.83
N LEU A 519 29.54 -8.85 0.80
CA LEU A 519 28.66 -10.02 0.81
C LEU A 519 29.44 -11.29 0.48
N ASP A 520 29.00 -12.44 0.99
CA ASP A 520 29.62 -13.73 0.67
C ASP A 520 29.51 -14.07 -0.83
N LEU A 521 30.33 -15.01 -1.31
CA LEU A 521 30.38 -15.38 -2.73
C LEU A 521 29.04 -15.91 -3.27
N TYR A 522 28.25 -16.58 -2.42
CA TYR A 522 26.99 -17.20 -2.81
C TYR A 522 25.84 -16.19 -2.86
N ALA A 523 25.84 -15.20 -1.98
CA ALA A 523 24.97 -14.03 -2.02
C ALA A 523 25.24 -13.24 -3.32
N ARG A 524 26.51 -13.07 -3.71
CA ARG A 524 26.86 -12.41 -4.98
C ARG A 524 26.37 -13.18 -6.21
N SER A 525 26.53 -14.50 -6.24
CA SER A 525 26.04 -15.31 -7.35
C SER A 525 24.51 -15.32 -7.42
N GLY A 526 23.83 -15.38 -6.26
CA GLY A 526 22.39 -15.21 -6.15
C GLY A 526 21.91 -13.84 -6.65
N ILE A 527 22.58 -12.76 -6.26
CA ILE A 527 22.30 -11.40 -6.77
C ILE A 527 22.48 -11.36 -8.29
N GLY A 528 23.59 -11.88 -8.84
CA GLY A 528 23.86 -11.89 -10.28
C GLY A 528 22.77 -12.61 -11.08
N ALA A 529 22.38 -13.82 -10.64
CA ALA A 529 21.31 -14.58 -11.25
C ALA A 529 19.95 -13.86 -11.13
N GLY A 530 19.66 -13.28 -9.97
CA GLY A 530 18.43 -12.54 -9.73
C GLY A 530 18.33 -11.25 -10.56
N LEU A 531 19.42 -10.50 -10.70
CA LEU A 531 19.48 -9.30 -11.54
C LEU A 531 19.23 -9.65 -13.01
N ALA A 532 19.89 -10.70 -13.50
CA ALA A 532 19.72 -11.17 -14.87
C ALA A 532 18.27 -11.63 -15.14
N LEU A 533 17.70 -12.43 -14.24
CA LEU A 533 16.32 -12.90 -14.37
C LEU A 533 15.31 -11.75 -14.25
N GLY A 534 15.50 -10.83 -13.30
CA GLY A 534 14.63 -9.66 -13.13
C GLY A 534 14.63 -8.75 -14.35
N LEU A 535 15.81 -8.48 -14.92
CA LEU A 535 15.94 -7.71 -16.15
C LEU A 535 15.31 -8.45 -17.34
N ALA A 536 15.59 -9.74 -17.50
CA ALA A 536 15.02 -10.56 -18.58
C ALA A 536 13.49 -10.57 -18.53
N LEU A 537 12.89 -10.76 -17.35
CA LEU A 537 11.44 -10.74 -17.18
C LEU A 537 10.85 -9.35 -17.44
N ALA A 538 11.51 -8.27 -17.02
CA ALA A 538 11.05 -6.91 -17.31
C ALA A 538 11.07 -6.60 -18.82
N LEU A 539 12.12 -7.03 -19.52
CA LEU A 539 12.20 -6.91 -20.98
C LEU A 539 11.17 -7.78 -21.68
N LEU A 540 11.01 -9.05 -21.26
CA LEU A 540 9.98 -9.95 -21.78
C LEU A 540 8.58 -9.37 -21.59
N GLU A 541 8.26 -8.82 -20.42
CA GLU A 541 6.97 -8.19 -20.17
C GLU A 541 6.70 -6.99 -21.09
N ARG A 542 7.73 -6.19 -21.37
CA ARG A 542 7.62 -5.03 -22.25
C ARG A 542 7.43 -5.41 -23.71
N PHE A 543 8.23 -6.37 -24.20
CA PHE A 543 8.33 -6.71 -25.62
C PHE A 543 7.48 -7.91 -26.04
N ALA A 544 6.96 -8.71 -25.11
CA ALA A 544 6.11 -9.85 -25.45
C ALA A 544 4.84 -9.41 -26.21
N PRO A 545 4.37 -10.20 -27.19
CA PRO A 545 3.09 -9.97 -27.86
C PRO A 545 1.93 -9.96 -26.87
N ARG A 546 0.93 -9.09 -27.08
CA ARG A 546 -0.23 -8.94 -26.17
C ARG A 546 -0.94 -10.27 -25.86
N GLY A 547 -0.98 -11.18 -26.84
CA GLY A 547 -1.60 -12.50 -26.71
C GLY A 547 -0.91 -13.43 -25.72
N VAL A 548 0.41 -13.31 -25.49
CA VAL A 548 1.19 -14.22 -24.62
C VAL A 548 1.68 -13.56 -23.33
N ARG A 549 1.52 -12.23 -23.18
CA ARG A 549 1.92 -11.49 -21.96
C ARG A 549 1.36 -12.08 -20.66
N HIS A 550 0.16 -12.66 -20.72
CA HIS A 550 -0.47 -13.28 -19.55
C HIS A 550 0.21 -14.58 -19.09
N LEU A 551 1.02 -15.21 -19.96
CA LEU A 551 1.83 -16.40 -19.69
C LEU A 551 3.24 -16.05 -19.18
N VAL A 552 3.70 -14.81 -19.37
CA VAL A 552 5.00 -14.38 -18.86
C VAL A 552 4.88 -14.21 -17.33
N PRO A 553 5.74 -14.86 -16.52
CA PRO A 553 5.72 -14.68 -15.08
C PRO A 553 5.88 -13.21 -14.70
N SER A 554 5.22 -12.80 -13.61
CA SER A 554 5.46 -11.51 -13.00
C SER A 554 6.79 -11.54 -12.25
N PRO A 555 7.75 -10.63 -12.52
CA PRO A 555 8.97 -10.53 -11.73
C PRO A 555 8.68 -10.32 -10.24
N SER A 556 7.65 -9.53 -9.93
CA SER A 556 7.19 -9.32 -8.55
C SER A 556 6.70 -10.60 -7.90
N GLY A 557 5.93 -11.42 -8.64
CA GLY A 557 5.44 -12.69 -8.12
C GLY A 557 6.57 -13.68 -7.83
N LEU A 558 7.51 -13.82 -8.76
CA LEU A 558 8.67 -14.70 -8.58
C LEU A 558 9.60 -14.23 -7.45
N GLY A 559 9.98 -12.95 -7.44
CA GLY A 559 10.88 -12.40 -6.44
C GLY A 559 10.32 -12.44 -5.02
N ILE A 560 9.03 -12.11 -4.83
CA ILE A 560 8.37 -12.19 -3.52
C ILE A 560 8.26 -13.64 -3.06
N ALA A 561 7.99 -14.58 -3.96
CA ALA A 561 7.87 -16.00 -3.61
C ALA A 561 9.15 -16.59 -2.99
N MET A 562 10.32 -16.00 -3.28
CA MET A 562 11.60 -16.40 -2.70
C MET A 562 11.79 -15.92 -1.26
N VAL A 563 10.95 -14.99 -0.77
CA VAL A 563 11.07 -14.36 0.56
C VAL A 563 9.84 -14.56 1.44
N ILE A 564 8.81 -15.26 0.96
CA ILE A 564 7.64 -15.65 1.76
C ILE A 564 7.54 -17.17 1.87
N PRO A 565 6.91 -17.73 2.92
CA PRO A 565 6.64 -19.16 2.99
C PRO A 565 5.87 -19.66 1.77
N GLY A 566 6.18 -20.87 1.28
CA GLY A 566 5.51 -21.48 0.13
C GLY A 566 4.00 -21.63 0.36
N SER A 567 3.60 -21.93 1.59
CA SER A 567 2.20 -21.95 2.02
C SER A 567 1.48 -20.61 1.85
N ASN A 568 2.16 -19.47 2.02
CA ASN A 568 1.59 -18.14 1.74
C ASN A 568 1.27 -18.00 0.25
N ALA A 569 2.22 -18.38 -0.61
CA ALA A 569 2.03 -18.35 -2.07
C ALA A 569 0.85 -19.23 -2.50
N VAL A 570 0.70 -20.41 -1.89
CA VAL A 570 -0.43 -21.33 -2.13
C VAL A 570 -1.77 -20.69 -1.73
N ALA A 571 -1.85 -20.11 -0.52
CA ALA A 571 -3.08 -19.45 -0.05
C ALA A 571 -3.49 -18.26 -0.94
N MET A 572 -2.52 -17.44 -1.35
CA MET A 572 -2.76 -16.29 -2.23
C MET A 572 -3.19 -16.73 -3.63
N PHE A 573 -2.58 -17.80 -4.16
CA PHE A 573 -3.02 -18.40 -5.41
C PHE A 573 -4.44 -18.95 -5.33
N ALA A 574 -4.80 -19.64 -4.25
CA ALA A 574 -6.15 -20.16 -4.04
C ALA A 574 -7.19 -19.03 -4.07
N GLY A 575 -6.92 -17.92 -3.37
CA GLY A 575 -7.77 -16.72 -3.39
C GLY A 575 -7.94 -16.13 -4.78
N ALA A 576 -6.84 -15.92 -5.50
CA ALA A 576 -6.86 -15.36 -6.85
C ALA A 576 -7.56 -16.29 -7.84
N LEU A 577 -7.36 -17.61 -7.73
CA LEU A 577 -8.01 -18.61 -8.56
C LEU A 577 -9.52 -18.59 -8.34
N MET A 578 -9.99 -18.53 -7.09
CA MET A 578 -11.43 -18.43 -6.79
C MET A 578 -12.04 -17.15 -7.37
N ALA A 579 -11.38 -16.00 -7.19
CA ALA A 579 -11.84 -14.73 -7.74
C ALA A 579 -11.86 -14.74 -9.28
N TRP A 580 -10.84 -15.32 -9.91
CA TRP A 580 -10.74 -15.46 -11.36
C TRP A 580 -11.80 -16.41 -11.94
N LEU A 581 -12.03 -17.56 -11.29
CA LEU A 581 -13.09 -18.50 -11.67
C LEU A 581 -14.47 -17.86 -11.53
N LEU A 582 -14.70 -17.10 -10.45
CA LEU A 582 -15.95 -16.38 -10.25
C LEU A 582 -16.14 -15.28 -11.31
N ALA A 583 -15.10 -14.52 -11.63
CA ALA A 583 -15.14 -13.50 -12.67
C ALA A 583 -15.44 -14.09 -14.07
N ARG A 584 -14.94 -15.30 -14.36
CA ARG A 584 -15.23 -16.01 -15.61
C ARG A 584 -16.65 -16.59 -15.67
N ARG A 585 -17.16 -17.11 -14.55
CA ARG A 585 -18.48 -17.77 -14.49
C ARG A 585 -19.64 -16.82 -14.23
N ARG A 586 -19.44 -15.80 -13.40
CA ARG A 586 -20.44 -14.83 -12.94
C ARG A 586 -19.82 -13.44 -12.78
N PRO A 587 -19.55 -12.72 -13.89
CA PRO A 587 -18.84 -11.44 -13.86
C PRO A 587 -19.53 -10.38 -13.01
N ASP A 588 -20.87 -10.33 -13.00
CA ASP A 588 -21.62 -9.34 -12.22
C ASP A 588 -21.48 -9.57 -10.71
N VAL A 589 -21.53 -10.84 -10.28
CA VAL A 589 -21.32 -11.22 -8.88
C VAL A 589 -19.88 -10.90 -8.47
N ALA A 590 -18.90 -11.20 -9.33
CA ALA A 590 -17.50 -10.92 -9.05
C ALA A 590 -17.24 -9.43 -8.85
N ARG A 591 -17.75 -8.57 -9.76
CA ARG A 591 -17.63 -7.11 -9.65
C ARG A 591 -18.25 -6.57 -8.36
N ARG A 592 -19.36 -7.15 -7.92
CA ARG A 592 -20.09 -6.70 -6.73
C ARG A 592 -19.46 -7.16 -5.42
N PHE A 593 -18.98 -8.40 -5.35
CA PHE A 593 -18.70 -9.06 -4.08
C PHE A 593 -17.25 -9.48 -3.86
N VAL A 594 -16.39 -9.55 -4.89
CA VAL A 594 -14.97 -9.92 -4.68
C VAL A 594 -14.28 -8.94 -3.75
N VAL A 595 -14.42 -7.63 -4.01
CA VAL A 595 -13.76 -6.60 -3.20
C VAL A 595 -14.30 -6.56 -1.76
N PRO A 596 -15.63 -6.48 -1.52
CA PRO A 596 -16.16 -6.46 -0.16
C PRO A 596 -15.87 -7.73 0.65
N VAL A 597 -16.05 -8.93 0.07
CA VAL A 597 -15.80 -10.19 0.78
C VAL A 597 -14.33 -10.33 1.12
N SER A 598 -13.43 -10.08 0.16
CA SER A 598 -11.98 -10.17 0.38
C SER A 598 -11.49 -9.16 1.42
N SER A 599 -12.00 -7.93 1.36
CA SER A 599 -11.69 -6.90 2.36
C SER A 599 -12.23 -7.27 3.74
N GLY A 600 -13.41 -7.89 3.81
CA GLY A 600 -13.97 -8.46 5.03
C GLY A 600 -13.05 -9.53 5.62
N LEU A 601 -12.65 -10.52 4.83
CA LEU A 601 -11.73 -11.58 5.28
C LEU A 601 -10.42 -11.00 5.83
N ILE A 602 -9.84 -10.04 5.12
CA ILE A 602 -8.60 -9.37 5.53
C ILE A 602 -8.78 -8.62 6.85
N ALA A 603 -9.80 -7.77 6.93
CA ALA A 603 -10.05 -6.94 8.11
C ALA A 603 -10.38 -7.80 9.33
N GLY A 604 -11.28 -8.78 9.19
CA GLY A 604 -11.73 -9.64 10.28
C GLY A 604 -10.60 -10.40 10.95
N GLU A 605 -9.79 -11.11 10.15
CA GLU A 605 -8.66 -11.86 10.69
C GLU A 605 -7.56 -10.94 11.24
N SER A 606 -7.23 -9.85 10.55
CA SER A 606 -6.17 -8.94 11.01
C SER A 606 -6.52 -8.25 12.34
N LEU A 607 -7.77 -7.81 12.48
CA LEU A 607 -8.25 -7.17 13.72
C LEU A 607 -8.32 -8.17 14.86
N MET A 608 -8.81 -9.38 14.61
CA MET A 608 -8.78 -10.42 15.63
C MET A 608 -7.35 -10.78 16.04
N GLY A 609 -6.40 -10.83 15.09
CA GLY A 609 -4.99 -11.02 15.40
C GLY A 609 -4.43 -9.95 16.34
N VAL A 610 -4.78 -8.68 16.14
CA VAL A 610 -4.42 -7.58 17.05
C VAL A 610 -5.09 -7.76 18.42
N VAL A 611 -6.37 -8.12 18.47
CA VAL A 611 -7.10 -8.38 19.73
C VAL A 611 -6.45 -9.52 20.50
N VAL A 612 -6.14 -10.65 19.85
CA VAL A 612 -5.46 -11.78 20.47
C VAL A 612 -4.09 -11.36 21.00
N ALA A 613 -3.30 -10.59 20.23
CA ALA A 613 -2.03 -10.05 20.69
C ALA A 613 -2.18 -9.17 21.94
N LEU A 614 -3.19 -8.29 21.98
CA LEU A 614 -3.49 -7.46 23.15
C LEU A 614 -3.89 -8.30 24.37
N LEU A 615 -4.70 -9.34 24.18
CA LEU A 615 -5.11 -10.25 25.27
C LEU A 615 -3.94 -11.07 25.81
N VAL A 616 -3.00 -11.48 24.95
CA VAL A 616 -1.75 -12.12 25.35
C VAL A 616 -0.87 -11.16 26.17
N VAL A 617 -0.73 -9.90 25.72
CA VAL A 617 0.02 -8.86 26.46
C VAL A 617 -0.64 -8.55 27.80
N ALA A 618 -1.97 -8.55 27.87
CA ALA A 618 -2.73 -8.35 29.10
C ALA A 618 -2.70 -9.56 30.05
N GLY A 619 -2.06 -10.67 29.66
CA GLY A 619 -1.98 -11.91 30.46
C GLY A 619 -3.28 -12.72 30.51
N VAL A 620 -4.27 -12.40 29.67
CA VAL A 620 -5.57 -13.09 29.60
C VAL A 620 -5.46 -14.40 28.79
N LEU A 621 -4.60 -14.41 27.77
CA LEU A 621 -4.31 -15.57 26.93
C LEU A 621 -2.84 -16.00 27.07
N SER A 622 -2.57 -17.29 26.89
CA SER A 622 -1.19 -17.79 26.82
C SER A 622 -0.57 -17.51 25.45
N ARG A 623 0.77 -17.44 25.40
CA ARG A 623 1.53 -17.22 24.16
C ARG A 623 1.49 -18.43 23.22
#